data_AF-A0A9E6JDW5-F1
#
_entry.id   AF-A0A9E6JDW5-F1
#
_cell.length_a   1.000
_cell.length_b   1.000
_cell.length_c   1.000
_cell.angle_alpha   90.00
_cell.angle_beta   90.00
_cell.angle_gamma   90.00
#
_symmetry.space_group_name_H-M   'P 1'
#
loop_
_entity.id
_entity.type
_entity.pdbx_description
1 polymer ?
#
loop_
_entity_poly.entity_id
_entity_poly.type
_entity_poly.pdbx_seq_one_letter_code
_entity_poly.pdbx_strand_id
1 'polypeptide(L)'
;MLKKTLLATTVALFTTSTFAADIDTNNLDIAFQGAHFQGAGNQITMLRVPVTNTDTGETQFFDMSAEFGVDKNGNLVFKNTNSVKSVGFTSANQLVAGHYLDNRQRSWWVDGPSVGADGRQIWSIQTFEGFAGRSAGGQIMSGPLKSNELAVNADGFKQVLKNASALNYGIVNDDDLISAAQSGNMISMVTYSSDGEPARSWSLRAAPEPQPED
;
A
#
# COMPACT_ATOMS: atom_id res chain seq x y z
N MET A 1 47.21 35.75 -38.61
CA MET A 1 47.05 34.28 -38.46
C MET A 1 46.65 34.00 -37.03
N LEU A 2 45.37 33.75 -36.75
CA LEU A 2 44.86 33.45 -35.40
C LEU A 2 45.20 32.00 -35.02
N LYS A 3 45.94 31.82 -33.91
CA LYS A 3 46.14 30.51 -33.29
C LYS A 3 44.91 30.17 -32.44
N LYS A 4 44.23 29.07 -32.80
CA LYS A 4 43.17 28.45 -32.00
C LYS A 4 43.82 27.72 -30.82
N THR A 5 43.48 28.11 -29.60
CA THR A 5 43.76 27.31 -28.41
C THR A 5 42.42 27.02 -27.74
N LEU A 6 41.90 25.82 -27.96
CA LEU A 6 40.70 25.31 -27.32
C LEU A 6 41.16 24.64 -26.02
N LEU A 7 40.88 25.24 -24.86
CA LEU A 7 41.07 24.59 -23.57
C LEU A 7 39.82 23.75 -23.28
N ALA A 8 39.93 22.43 -23.36
CA ALA A 8 38.88 21.52 -22.95
C ALA A 8 38.99 21.31 -21.43
N THR A 9 38.08 21.92 -20.66
CA THR A 9 37.94 21.67 -19.22
C THR A 9 37.07 20.44 -19.02
N THR A 10 37.69 19.27 -18.88
CA THR A 10 36.98 18.04 -18.51
C THR A 10 36.62 18.12 -17.02
N VAL A 11 35.35 18.40 -16.71
CA VAL A 11 34.82 18.26 -15.35
C VAL A 11 34.67 16.77 -15.06
N ALA A 12 35.62 16.20 -14.33
CA ALA A 12 35.47 14.86 -13.78
C ALA A 12 34.43 14.92 -12.64
N LEU A 13 33.18 14.55 -12.97
CA LEU A 13 32.15 14.24 -11.98
C LEU A 13 32.55 12.94 -11.27
N PHE A 14 33.30 13.06 -10.17
CA PHE A 14 33.48 11.96 -9.24
C PHE A 14 32.15 11.74 -8.52
N THR A 15 31.37 10.78 -8.99
CA THR A 15 30.27 10.20 -8.22
C THR A 15 30.88 9.42 -7.06
N THR A 16 30.98 10.02 -5.88
CA THR A 16 31.33 9.30 -4.66
C THR A 16 30.14 8.41 -4.31
N SER A 17 30.27 7.10 -4.53
CA SER A 17 29.36 6.11 -3.95
C SER A 17 29.55 6.10 -2.44
N THR A 18 28.59 6.64 -1.70
CA THR A 18 28.52 6.45 -0.25
C THR A 18 28.03 5.02 0.01
N PHE A 19 28.89 4.17 0.53
CA PHE A 19 28.48 2.84 1.00
C PHE A 19 27.69 3.01 2.30
N ALA A 20 26.61 2.23 2.43
CA ALA A 20 25.92 2.05 3.69
C ALA A 20 26.90 1.51 4.74
N ALA A 21 26.79 1.97 5.98
CA ALA A 21 27.55 1.37 7.07
C ALA A 21 27.01 -0.06 7.29
N ASP A 22 27.87 -1.07 7.20
CA ASP A 22 27.56 -2.41 7.69
C ASP A 22 27.32 -2.31 9.21
N ILE A 23 26.05 -2.27 9.60
CA ILE A 23 25.67 -2.37 11.01
C ILE A 23 25.80 -3.85 11.36
N ASP A 24 26.92 -4.18 11.99
CA ASP A 24 27.24 -5.51 12.48
C ASP A 24 26.07 -6.05 13.34
N THR A 25 25.65 -7.29 13.05
CA THR A 25 24.77 -8.20 13.81
C THR A 25 23.25 -8.24 13.60
N ASN A 26 22.63 -7.54 12.64
CA ASN A 26 21.22 -7.80 12.32
C ASN A 26 21.02 -8.22 10.88
N ASN A 27 20.24 -9.28 10.67
CA ASN A 27 19.66 -9.70 9.39
C ASN A 27 18.64 -8.68 8.85
N LEU A 28 18.85 -7.38 9.12
CA LEU A 28 17.96 -6.27 8.81
C LEU A 28 18.76 -5.22 8.03
N ASP A 29 18.44 -5.08 6.75
CA ASP A 29 18.96 -4.03 5.88
C ASP A 29 18.06 -2.79 5.96
N ILE A 30 18.65 -1.60 6.16
CA ILE A 30 17.93 -0.33 6.28
C ILE A 30 18.23 0.55 5.07
N ALA A 31 17.21 0.83 4.28
CA ALA A 31 17.33 1.45 2.97
C ALA A 31 16.76 2.88 2.94
N PHE A 32 17.47 3.84 3.55
CA PHE A 32 17.03 5.24 3.65
C PHE A 32 16.69 5.93 2.32
N GLN A 33 17.23 5.45 1.18
CA GLN A 33 16.89 5.95 -0.15
C GLN A 33 15.40 5.78 -0.52
N GLY A 34 14.69 4.86 0.13
CA GLY A 34 13.25 4.66 -0.06
C GLY A 34 12.36 5.50 0.86
N ALA A 35 12.94 6.29 1.77
CA ALA A 35 12.20 7.07 2.76
C ALA A 35 11.88 8.49 2.27
N HIS A 36 10.84 9.09 2.85
CA HIS A 36 10.53 10.51 2.67
C HIS A 36 11.00 11.31 3.88
N PHE A 37 11.82 12.33 3.65
CA PHE A 37 12.41 13.15 4.70
C PHE A 37 11.72 14.52 4.78
N GLN A 38 11.30 14.89 5.98
CA GLN A 38 10.83 16.23 6.31
C GLN A 38 11.64 16.75 7.50
N GLY A 39 12.18 17.96 7.41
CA GLY A 39 12.96 18.55 8.49
C GLY A 39 12.54 19.98 8.78
N ALA A 40 12.62 20.37 10.05
CA ALA A 40 12.42 21.74 10.51
C ALA A 40 13.33 22.03 11.71
N GLY A 41 14.15 23.07 11.60
CA GLY A 41 15.12 23.43 12.64
C GLY A 41 16.10 22.29 12.91
N ASN A 42 16.17 21.86 14.17
CA ASN A 42 17.00 20.73 14.58
C ASN A 42 16.25 19.39 14.61
N GLN A 43 15.08 19.27 13.97
CA GLN A 43 14.33 18.01 13.92
C GLN A 43 14.24 17.49 12.49
N ILE A 44 14.30 16.16 12.37
CA ILE A 44 14.04 15.42 11.15
C ILE A 44 13.03 14.32 11.40
N THR A 45 12.08 14.20 10.49
CA THR A 45 11.10 13.11 10.40
C THR A 45 11.38 12.36 9.12
N MET A 46 11.49 11.05 9.22
CA MET A 46 11.76 10.12 8.13
C MET A 46 10.56 9.18 8.05
N LEU A 47 9.75 9.34 7.02
CA LEU A 47 8.56 8.55 6.82
C LEU A 47 8.91 7.36 5.93
N ARG A 48 8.37 6.18 6.28
CA ARG A 48 8.41 4.97 5.47
C ARG A 48 9.84 4.52 5.15
N VAL A 49 10.71 4.51 6.15
CA VAL A 49 12.04 3.91 6.05
C VAL A 49 11.89 2.40 5.85
N PRO A 50 12.30 1.84 4.69
CA PRO A 50 12.24 0.41 4.46
C PRO A 50 13.33 -0.32 5.23
N VAL A 51 12.92 -1.37 5.94
CA VAL A 51 13.76 -2.29 6.70
C VAL A 51 13.47 -3.68 6.19
N THR A 52 14.43 -4.29 5.51
CA THR A 52 14.28 -5.60 4.86
C THR A 52 14.98 -6.67 5.69
N ASN A 53 14.27 -7.72 6.07
CA ASN A 53 14.91 -8.88 6.65
C ASN A 53 15.65 -9.66 5.54
N THR A 54 16.97 -9.78 5.65
CA THR A 54 17.82 -10.41 4.61
C THR A 54 17.64 -11.93 4.53
N ASP A 55 17.17 -12.57 5.60
CA ASP A 55 16.92 -14.02 5.62
C ASP A 55 15.57 -14.38 4.98
N THR A 56 14.54 -13.55 5.21
CA THR A 56 13.18 -13.80 4.69
C THR A 56 12.85 -13.04 3.41
N GLY A 57 13.59 -11.96 3.11
CA GLY A 57 13.29 -11.01 2.04
C GLY A 57 12.10 -10.08 2.35
N GLU A 58 11.52 -10.13 3.54
CA GLU A 58 10.35 -9.33 3.91
C GLU A 58 10.76 -7.89 4.25
N THR A 59 10.19 -6.90 3.55
CA THR A 59 10.38 -5.47 3.85
C THR A 59 9.24 -4.92 4.70
N GLN A 60 9.61 -4.29 5.82
CA GLN A 60 8.71 -3.52 6.68
C GLN A 60 9.06 -2.03 6.60
N PHE A 61 8.10 -1.16 6.87
CA PHE A 61 8.29 0.28 6.81
C PHE A 61 8.20 0.88 8.22
N PHE A 62 9.06 1.85 8.52
CA PHE A 62 9.10 2.55 9.81
C PHE A 62 9.05 4.06 9.62
N ASP A 63 8.27 4.74 10.46
CA ASP A 63 8.32 6.19 10.59
C ASP A 63 9.22 6.52 11.76
N MET A 64 10.20 7.37 11.52
CA MET A 64 11.23 7.73 12.48
C MET A 64 11.28 9.24 12.67
N SER A 65 11.62 9.69 13.87
CA SER A 65 11.95 11.08 14.13
C SER A 65 13.24 11.14 14.93
N ALA A 66 14.09 12.11 14.61
CA ALA A 66 15.31 12.37 15.35
C ALA A 66 15.53 13.87 15.50
N GLU A 67 16.23 14.25 16.56
CA GLU A 67 16.69 15.60 16.79
C GLU A 67 18.20 15.66 16.54
N PHE A 68 18.66 16.66 15.78
CA PHE A 68 20.05 16.99 15.64
C PHE A 68 20.53 17.73 16.90
N GLY A 69 21.56 17.18 17.52
CA GLY A 69 22.29 17.84 18.59
C GLY A 69 23.78 17.82 18.30
N VAL A 70 24.52 18.58 19.11
CA VAL A 70 25.98 18.52 19.14
C VAL A 70 26.40 17.75 20.40
N ASP A 71 27.35 16.83 20.27
CA ASP A 71 27.96 16.14 21.41
C ASP A 71 28.99 17.03 22.11
N LYS A 72 29.57 16.53 23.21
CA LYS A 72 30.60 17.26 23.97
C LYS A 72 31.90 17.53 23.19
N ASN A 73 32.09 16.86 22.05
CA ASN A 73 33.27 16.97 21.20
C ASN A 73 32.99 17.83 19.95
N GLY A 74 31.79 18.40 19.80
CA GLY A 74 31.43 19.19 18.63
C GLY A 74 30.89 18.38 17.45
N ASN A 75 30.66 17.07 17.59
CA ASN A 75 30.13 16.25 16.52
C ASN A 75 28.61 16.39 16.43
N LEU A 76 28.10 16.42 15.20
CA LEU A 76 26.67 16.30 14.95
C LEU A 76 26.22 14.87 15.29
N VAL A 77 25.22 14.76 16.15
CA VAL A 77 24.66 13.49 16.60
C VAL A 77 23.14 13.54 16.56
N PHE A 78 22.52 12.37 16.35
CA PHE A 78 21.09 12.20 16.57
C PHE A 78 20.80 12.02 18.07
N LYS A 79 19.79 12.73 18.56
CA LYS A 79 19.22 12.66 19.90
C LYS A 79 17.72 12.41 19.78
N ASN A 80 17.11 11.93 20.86
CA ASN A 80 15.66 11.74 20.95
C ASN A 80 15.08 10.94 19.76
N THR A 81 15.81 9.91 19.33
CA THR A 81 15.39 9.05 18.22
C THR A 81 14.20 8.22 18.64
N ASN A 82 13.08 8.40 17.95
CA ASN A 82 11.91 7.56 18.09
C ASN A 82 11.64 6.87 16.76
N SER A 83 11.17 5.64 16.83
CA SER A 83 10.67 4.91 15.67
C SER A 83 9.35 4.23 16.02
N VAL A 84 8.47 4.20 15.05
CA VAL A 84 7.23 3.42 15.09
C VAL A 84 7.13 2.67 13.78
N LYS A 85 6.65 1.43 13.82
CA LYS A 85 6.33 0.71 12.58
C LYS A 85 5.30 1.56 11.82
N SER A 86 5.62 1.97 10.59
CA SER A 86 4.67 2.72 9.78
C SER A 86 3.44 1.85 9.64
N VAL A 87 2.28 2.40 9.97
CA VAL A 87 1.04 1.89 9.39
C VAL A 87 1.25 2.00 7.88
N GLY A 88 1.13 0.89 7.16
CA GLY A 88 1.25 0.96 5.71
C GLY A 88 0.31 2.06 5.22
N PHE A 89 0.76 2.99 4.34
CA PHE A 89 -0.22 3.75 3.57
C PHE A 89 -0.94 2.71 2.75
N THR A 90 -2.10 2.36 3.26
CA THR A 90 -2.94 1.35 2.72
C THR A 90 -3.96 2.08 1.86
N SER A 91 -3.51 2.71 0.78
CA SER A 91 -4.44 2.98 -0.31
C SER A 91 -5.08 1.66 -0.76
N ALA A 92 -4.31 0.56 -0.73
CA ALA A 92 -4.86 -0.79 -0.85
C ALA A 92 -5.90 -1.13 0.22
N ASN A 93 -5.78 -0.59 1.45
CA ASN A 93 -6.79 -0.81 2.49
C ASN A 93 -7.94 0.18 2.50
N GLN A 94 -7.90 1.27 1.72
CA GLN A 94 -8.94 2.27 1.69
C GLN A 94 -9.54 2.35 0.29
N LEU A 95 -10.79 1.87 0.17
CA LEU A 95 -11.56 2.07 -1.05
C LEU A 95 -12.21 3.45 -1.02
N VAL A 96 -12.35 4.06 -2.20
CA VAL A 96 -13.03 5.34 -2.36
C VAL A 96 -14.49 5.09 -2.73
N ALA A 97 -15.41 5.59 -1.92
CA ALA A 97 -16.84 5.49 -2.20
C ALA A 97 -17.21 6.25 -3.49
N GLY A 98 -18.22 5.75 -4.20
CA GLY A 98 -18.75 6.39 -5.39
C GLY A 98 -19.14 5.40 -6.49
N HIS A 99 -19.35 5.96 -7.68
CA HIS A 99 -19.75 5.23 -8.87
C HIS A 99 -18.54 4.75 -9.68
N TYR A 100 -18.61 3.51 -10.13
CA TYR A 100 -17.59 2.88 -10.95
C TYR A 100 -18.21 2.09 -12.10
N LEU A 101 -17.44 1.92 -13.17
CA LEU A 101 -17.78 1.07 -14.30
C LEU A 101 -16.80 -0.08 -14.40
N ASP A 102 -17.30 -1.27 -14.72
CA ASP A 102 -16.44 -2.38 -15.12
C ASP A 102 -16.09 -2.34 -16.61
N ASN A 103 -15.32 -3.33 -17.07
CA ASN A 103 -14.92 -3.45 -18.47
C ASN A 103 -16.09 -3.68 -19.45
N ARG A 104 -17.30 -3.98 -18.97
CA ARG A 104 -18.53 -4.15 -19.75
C ARG A 104 -19.46 -2.94 -19.63
N GLN A 105 -19.00 -1.82 -19.05
CA GLN A 105 -19.79 -0.61 -18.79
C GLN A 105 -20.96 -0.84 -17.84
N ARG A 106 -20.89 -1.86 -16.98
CA ARG A 106 -21.92 -2.06 -15.95
C ARG A 106 -21.67 -1.13 -14.78
N SER A 107 -22.75 -0.61 -14.22
CA SER A 107 -22.69 0.33 -13.08
C SER A 107 -22.45 -0.41 -11.77
N TRP A 108 -21.43 0.00 -11.03
CA TRP A 108 -21.07 -0.49 -9.71
C TRP A 108 -21.02 0.66 -8.72
N TRP A 109 -21.52 0.42 -7.52
CA TRP A 109 -21.53 1.36 -6.41
C TRP A 109 -20.64 0.84 -5.30
N VAL A 110 -19.76 1.70 -4.81
CA VAL A 110 -18.93 1.46 -3.64
C VAL A 110 -19.43 2.37 -2.53
N ASP A 111 -20.00 1.78 -1.49
CA ASP A 111 -20.60 2.48 -0.36
C ASP A 111 -19.78 2.26 0.92
N GLY A 112 -19.75 3.29 1.79
CA GLY A 112 -19.01 3.27 3.06
C GLY A 112 -17.91 4.34 3.14
N PRO A 113 -16.90 4.17 4.02
CA PRO A 113 -16.77 3.05 4.95
C PRO A 113 -17.75 3.14 6.13
N SER A 114 -18.22 1.99 6.60
CA SER A 114 -18.75 1.83 7.96
C SER A 114 -17.68 1.24 8.89
N VAL A 115 -17.94 1.25 10.20
CA VAL A 115 -17.03 0.69 11.20
C VAL A 115 -17.39 -0.78 11.47
N GLY A 116 -16.43 -1.68 11.27
CA GLY A 116 -16.48 -3.10 11.63
C GLY A 116 -15.68 -3.43 12.89
N ALA A 117 -15.42 -4.73 13.13
CA ALA A 117 -14.61 -5.18 14.26
C ALA A 117 -13.24 -4.49 14.34
N ASP A 118 -12.79 -4.24 15.57
CA ASP A 118 -11.51 -3.60 15.88
C ASP A 118 -11.28 -2.22 15.21
N GLY A 119 -12.36 -1.53 14.83
CA GLY A 119 -12.28 -0.23 14.16
C GLY A 119 -11.91 -0.33 12.68
N ARG A 120 -11.93 -1.52 12.09
CA ARG A 120 -11.67 -1.74 10.66
C ARG A 120 -12.79 -1.10 9.83
N GLN A 121 -12.42 -0.59 8.67
CA GLN A 121 -13.36 0.00 7.72
C GLN A 121 -14.00 -1.11 6.87
N ILE A 122 -15.32 -1.06 6.67
CA ILE A 122 -16.05 -1.97 5.79
C ILE A 122 -16.69 -1.18 4.65
N TRP A 123 -16.53 -1.66 3.42
CA TRP A 123 -17.20 -1.14 2.23
C TRP A 123 -18.18 -2.17 1.68
N SER A 124 -19.29 -1.71 1.14
CA SER A 124 -20.15 -2.51 0.27
C SER A 124 -19.82 -2.18 -1.18
N ILE A 125 -19.72 -3.21 -2.01
CA ILE A 125 -19.49 -3.08 -3.45
C ILE A 125 -20.60 -3.84 -4.15
N GLN A 126 -21.44 -3.14 -4.91
CA GLN A 126 -22.67 -3.71 -5.47
C GLN A 126 -22.96 -3.22 -6.88
N THR A 127 -23.58 -4.07 -7.69
CA THR A 127 -24.14 -3.75 -8.99
C THR A 127 -25.54 -4.33 -9.08
N PHE A 128 -26.46 -3.59 -9.73
CA PHE A 128 -27.79 -4.09 -10.08
C PHE A 128 -27.81 -4.77 -11.46
N GLU A 129 -26.69 -4.72 -12.20
CA GLU A 129 -26.54 -5.19 -13.58
C GLU A 129 -25.57 -6.38 -13.68
N GLY A 130 -25.46 -7.20 -12.63
CA GLY A 130 -24.52 -8.31 -12.56
C GLY A 130 -24.74 -9.42 -13.60
N PHE A 131 -24.07 -10.55 -13.41
CA PHE A 131 -24.07 -11.64 -14.40
C PHE A 131 -25.49 -12.18 -14.63
N ALA A 132 -25.89 -12.28 -15.91
CA ALA A 132 -27.24 -12.66 -16.33
C ALA A 132 -28.36 -11.74 -15.82
N GLY A 133 -28.08 -10.46 -15.57
CA GLY A 133 -29.08 -9.46 -15.19
C GLY A 133 -29.52 -9.53 -13.73
N ARG A 134 -28.71 -10.14 -12.85
CA ARG A 134 -28.95 -10.23 -11.41
C ARG A 134 -28.07 -9.23 -10.67
N SER A 135 -28.51 -8.75 -9.51
CA SER A 135 -27.63 -8.03 -8.61
C SER A 135 -26.42 -8.89 -8.23
N ALA A 136 -25.25 -8.28 -8.18
CA ALA A 136 -24.03 -8.93 -7.70
C ALA A 136 -23.30 -7.96 -6.77
N GLY A 137 -22.64 -8.49 -5.75
CA GLY A 137 -21.96 -7.64 -4.80
C GLY A 137 -21.41 -8.39 -3.61
N GLY A 138 -20.74 -7.62 -2.76
CA GLY A 138 -20.03 -8.13 -1.62
C GLY A 138 -19.67 -7.04 -0.63
N GLN A 139 -19.00 -7.45 0.43
CA GLN A 139 -18.44 -6.55 1.42
C GLN A 139 -16.94 -6.78 1.52
N ILE A 140 -16.19 -5.69 1.68
CA ILE A 140 -14.74 -5.70 1.82
C ILE A 140 -14.38 -5.05 3.14
N MET A 141 -13.50 -5.67 3.92
CA MET A 141 -12.99 -5.14 5.18
C MET A 141 -11.51 -4.75 5.04
N SER A 142 -11.15 -3.64 5.68
CA SER A 142 -9.79 -3.12 5.71
C SER A 142 -8.85 -4.04 6.50
N GLY A 143 -7.61 -4.18 6.03
CA GLY A 143 -6.55 -4.83 6.80
C GLY A 143 -6.44 -6.33 6.54
N PRO A 144 -5.63 -7.04 7.34
CA PRO A 144 -5.22 -8.40 7.02
C PRO A 144 -6.40 -9.37 7.03
N LEU A 145 -6.31 -10.43 6.21
CA LEU A 145 -7.27 -11.54 6.21
C LEU A 145 -7.39 -12.21 7.60
N LYS A 146 -6.31 -12.18 8.40
CA LYS A 146 -6.34 -12.65 9.78
C LYS A 146 -7.31 -11.82 10.61
N SER A 147 -8.22 -12.51 11.30
CA SER A 147 -9.31 -11.91 12.08
C SER A 147 -10.27 -11.05 11.24
N ASN A 148 -10.41 -11.34 9.95
CA ASN A 148 -11.43 -10.72 9.12
C ASN A 148 -12.78 -11.42 9.35
N GLU A 149 -13.72 -10.73 9.99
CA GLU A 149 -15.03 -11.31 10.38
C GLU A 149 -15.95 -11.59 9.19
N LEU A 150 -15.79 -10.85 8.09
CA LEU A 150 -16.59 -11.05 6.88
C LEU A 150 -16.19 -12.34 6.16
N ALA A 151 -14.88 -12.59 6.10
CA ALA A 151 -14.31 -13.66 5.28
C ALA A 151 -14.09 -14.98 6.03
N VAL A 152 -14.30 -15.04 7.35
CA VAL A 152 -13.92 -16.21 8.18
C VAL A 152 -14.57 -17.52 7.73
N ASN A 153 -15.77 -17.44 7.16
CA ASN A 153 -16.53 -18.58 6.67
C ASN A 153 -16.47 -18.73 5.13
N ALA A 154 -15.77 -17.83 4.44
CA ALA A 154 -15.71 -17.84 2.99
C ALA A 154 -14.88 -19.03 2.46
N ASP A 155 -15.25 -19.53 1.29
CA ASP A 155 -14.53 -20.57 0.59
C ASP A 155 -13.10 -20.12 0.28
N GLY A 156 -12.14 -21.03 0.50
CA GLY A 156 -10.72 -20.73 0.29
C GLY A 156 -10.05 -19.93 1.42
N PHE A 157 -10.79 -19.43 2.42
CA PHE A 157 -10.24 -18.62 3.52
C PHE A 157 -8.97 -19.23 4.14
N LYS A 158 -9.05 -20.50 4.56
CA LYS A 158 -7.93 -21.19 5.23
C LYS A 158 -6.70 -21.36 4.33
N GLN A 159 -6.90 -21.45 3.02
CA GLN A 159 -5.79 -21.61 2.08
C GLN A 159 -5.13 -20.27 1.81
N VAL A 160 -5.92 -19.24 1.51
CA VAL A 160 -5.40 -17.88 1.26
C VAL A 160 -4.74 -17.30 2.52
N LEU A 161 -5.28 -17.57 3.71
CA LEU A 161 -4.71 -17.08 4.98
C LEU A 161 -3.25 -17.47 5.17
N LYS A 162 -2.79 -18.61 4.63
CA LYS A 162 -1.40 -19.07 4.77
C LYS A 162 -0.39 -18.09 4.18
N ASN A 163 -0.75 -17.43 3.08
CA ASN A 163 0.11 -16.53 2.31
C ASN A 163 -0.60 -15.20 2.00
N ALA A 164 -1.50 -14.75 2.88
CA ALA A 164 -2.30 -13.56 2.64
C ALA A 164 -1.40 -12.32 2.56
N SER A 165 -1.58 -11.52 1.52
CA SER A 165 -0.91 -10.24 1.37
C SER A 165 -1.63 -9.15 2.15
N ALA A 166 -1.07 -7.94 2.19
CA ALA A 166 -1.68 -6.78 2.84
C ALA A 166 -2.78 -6.12 1.99
N LEU A 167 -3.60 -6.93 1.31
CA LEU A 167 -4.79 -6.48 0.59
C LEU A 167 -5.98 -6.40 1.53
N ASN A 168 -7.05 -5.74 1.06
CA ASN A 168 -8.35 -5.91 1.69
C ASN A 168 -9.01 -7.19 1.25
N TYR A 169 -9.74 -7.81 2.18
CA TYR A 169 -10.47 -9.03 1.94
C TYR A 169 -11.90 -8.92 2.44
N GLY A 170 -12.77 -9.74 1.89
CA GLY A 170 -14.12 -9.91 2.37
C GLY A 170 -14.82 -11.00 1.62
N ILE A 171 -16.10 -10.80 1.35
CA ILE A 171 -16.98 -11.83 0.80
C ILE A 171 -17.82 -11.30 -0.35
N VAL A 172 -18.08 -12.14 -1.35
CA VAL A 172 -18.96 -11.85 -2.49
C VAL A 172 -19.88 -13.04 -2.72
N ASN A 173 -21.12 -12.78 -3.14
CA ASN A 173 -22.14 -13.83 -3.36
C ASN A 173 -22.30 -14.80 -2.16
N ASP A 174 -22.27 -14.25 -0.95
CA ASP A 174 -22.43 -14.93 0.35
C ASP A 174 -21.37 -15.94 0.77
N ASP A 175 -20.63 -16.57 -0.16
CA ASP A 175 -19.68 -17.65 0.17
C ASP A 175 -18.27 -17.45 -0.43
N ASP A 176 -18.09 -16.67 -1.50
CA ASP A 176 -16.80 -16.57 -2.19
C ASP A 176 -15.87 -15.56 -1.48
N LEU A 177 -14.64 -15.99 -1.17
CA LEU A 177 -13.59 -15.07 -0.72
C LEU A 177 -13.20 -14.13 -1.85
N ILE A 178 -13.11 -12.83 -1.53
CA ILE A 178 -12.68 -11.79 -2.46
C ILE A 178 -11.60 -10.92 -1.82
N SER A 179 -10.65 -10.46 -2.64
CA SER A 179 -9.74 -9.37 -2.30
C SER A 179 -9.98 -8.16 -3.19
N ALA A 180 -9.68 -6.97 -2.66
CA ALA A 180 -9.78 -5.72 -3.39
C ALA A 180 -8.63 -4.78 -3.05
N ALA A 181 -8.22 -3.96 -4.03
CA ALA A 181 -7.27 -2.87 -3.80
C ALA A 181 -7.55 -1.68 -4.72
N GLN A 182 -7.51 -0.48 -4.14
CA GLN A 182 -7.56 0.77 -4.88
C GLN A 182 -6.16 1.14 -5.42
N SER A 183 -6.09 1.49 -6.70
CA SER A 183 -4.94 2.12 -7.35
C SER A 183 -5.41 3.29 -8.20
N GLY A 184 -5.14 4.52 -7.74
CA GLY A 184 -5.67 5.73 -8.38
C GLY A 184 -7.20 5.68 -8.45
N ASN A 185 -7.74 5.80 -9.67
CA ASN A 185 -9.20 5.76 -9.93
C ASN A 185 -9.69 4.35 -10.28
N MET A 186 -8.93 3.30 -9.98
CA MET A 186 -9.32 1.91 -10.23
C MET A 186 -9.36 1.10 -8.95
N ILE A 187 -10.33 0.19 -8.86
CA ILE A 187 -10.36 -0.90 -7.88
C ILE A 187 -10.13 -2.19 -8.65
N SER A 188 -9.10 -2.95 -8.27
CA SER A 188 -8.89 -4.31 -8.76
C SER A 188 -9.48 -5.29 -7.76
N MET A 189 -10.22 -6.28 -8.26
CA MET A 189 -10.86 -7.30 -7.44
C MET A 189 -10.53 -8.70 -7.94
N VAL A 190 -10.33 -9.64 -7.01
CA VAL A 190 -10.00 -11.03 -7.29
C VAL A 190 -10.79 -11.93 -6.35
N THR A 191 -11.55 -12.89 -6.89
CA THR A 191 -12.13 -13.98 -6.11
C THR A 191 -11.22 -15.19 -6.08
N TYR A 192 -11.38 -16.01 -5.05
CA TYR A 192 -10.57 -17.21 -4.84
C TYR A 192 -11.46 -18.46 -4.86
N SER A 193 -10.91 -19.58 -5.33
CA SER A 193 -11.55 -20.89 -5.23
C SER A 193 -11.43 -21.47 -3.82
N SER A 194 -12.11 -22.59 -3.56
CA SER A 194 -11.98 -23.37 -2.32
C SER A 194 -10.53 -23.80 -2.02
N ASP A 195 -9.70 -23.93 -3.06
CA ASP A 195 -8.28 -24.29 -2.94
C ASP A 195 -7.38 -23.07 -2.65
N GLY A 196 -7.96 -21.87 -2.63
CA GLY A 196 -7.25 -20.61 -2.40
C GLY A 196 -6.59 -20.02 -3.65
N GLU A 197 -6.88 -20.57 -4.83
CA GLU A 197 -6.33 -20.09 -6.10
C GLU A 197 -7.20 -18.95 -6.67
N PRO A 198 -6.61 -17.93 -7.34
CA PRO A 198 -7.38 -16.90 -8.03
C PRO A 198 -8.33 -17.51 -9.06
N ALA A 199 -9.64 -17.26 -8.91
CA ALA A 199 -10.69 -17.84 -9.75
C ALA A 199 -11.19 -16.84 -10.81
N ARG A 200 -11.47 -15.60 -10.42
CA ARG A 200 -11.91 -14.53 -11.33
C ARG A 200 -11.29 -13.22 -10.91
N SER A 201 -10.97 -12.37 -11.88
CA SER A 201 -10.51 -11.01 -11.64
C SER A 201 -11.23 -10.02 -12.54
N TRP A 202 -11.48 -8.83 -12.00
CA TRP A 202 -11.98 -7.70 -12.76
C TRP A 202 -11.58 -6.39 -12.10
N SER A 203 -11.77 -5.30 -12.83
CA SER A 203 -11.48 -3.97 -12.32
C SER A 203 -12.67 -3.06 -12.51
N LEU A 204 -12.83 -2.15 -11.56
CA LEU A 204 -13.79 -1.06 -11.57
C LEU A 204 -13.03 0.24 -11.77
N ARG A 205 -13.48 1.08 -12.69
CA ARG A 205 -12.91 2.41 -12.93
C ARG A 205 -13.91 3.47 -12.49
N ALA A 206 -13.46 4.44 -11.69
CA ALA A 206 -14.30 5.52 -11.22
C ALA A 206 -14.96 6.23 -12.40
N ALA A 207 -16.25 6.50 -12.27
CA ALA A 207 -17.06 7.16 -13.26
C ALA A 207 -17.90 8.25 -12.59
N PRO A 208 -18.29 9.31 -13.32
CA PRO A 208 -19.27 10.28 -12.81
C PRO A 208 -20.56 9.57 -12.44
N GLU A 209 -21.26 10.05 -11.41
CA GLU A 209 -22.61 9.55 -11.11
C GLU A 209 -23.54 9.80 -12.30
N PRO A 210 -24.41 8.81 -12.65
CA PRO A 210 -25.42 9.00 -13.68
C PRO A 210 -26.29 10.21 -13.31
N GLN A 211 -26.47 11.14 -14.24
CA GLN A 211 -27.42 12.23 -14.04
C GLN A 211 -28.85 11.65 -14.11
N PRO A 212 -29.79 12.14 -13.28
CA PRO A 212 -31.20 11.82 -13.47
C PRO A 212 -31.61 12.19 -14.89
N GLU A 213 -32.36 11.34 -15.57
CA GLU A 213 -33.04 11.74 -16.81
C GLU A 213 -34.14 12.74 -16.41
N ASP A 214 -34.08 13.95 -16.97
CA ASP A 214 -35.07 15.02 -16.79
C ASP A 214 -36.47 14.64 -17.31
#